data_AF-A0A8R7R5I2-F1
#
_entry.id   AF-A0A8R7R5I2-F1
#
_cell.length_a   1.000
_cell.length_b   1.000
_cell.length_c   1.000
_cell.angle_alpha   90.00
_cell.angle_beta   90.00
_cell.angle_gamma   90.00
#
_symmetry.space_group_name_H-M   'P 1'
#
loop_
_entity.id
_entity.type
_entity.pdbx_description
1 polymer ?
#
loop_
_entity_poly.entity_id
_entity_poly.type
_entity_poly.pdbx_seq_one_letter_code
_entity_poly.pdbx_strand_id
1 'polypeptide(L)'
;MAASNDAGVVVVFDFDKTIIDCDSDNWVVDALGATQRFDELLLHLPWNSAIDAMMGELHSQGKTIDEIAGSIRTAPLSLHVVAAIKTAQALGCELRILSDANAFFIDTVLAHHGLAGYFSEISTNPASVDADGRLRITPHHDFRHGSCNSHGCALATCPPNMCKGKVMEGMLQELSAAAATGMRRPSRVVYLGDGRGDYCPTLKLAERDYMMPRKGYPVWDLIAGDRRAVRADVRGWADFKDLKTVLLDIIHECAAAAMMEQDGGDQVVVGMVVPECRALSAPKMAMAVLPKAIHAPN
;
A
#
# COMPACT_ATOMS: atom_id res chain seq x y z
N MET A 1 31.29 0.55 -10.85
CA MET A 1 30.03 0.50 -10.08
C MET A 1 28.94 0.95 -11.03
N ALA A 2 28.06 0.06 -11.47
CA ALA A 2 26.95 0.46 -12.32
C ALA A 2 26.08 1.44 -11.52
N ALA A 3 25.84 2.63 -12.07
CA ALA A 3 24.86 3.54 -11.52
C ALA A 3 23.58 2.73 -11.31
N SER A 4 23.09 2.63 -10.07
CA SER A 4 21.77 2.08 -9.83
C SER A 4 20.82 2.90 -10.70
N ASN A 5 20.13 2.22 -11.62
CA ASN A 5 19.11 2.83 -12.44
C ASN A 5 17.91 3.10 -11.51
N ASP A 6 18.06 4.02 -10.57
CA ASP A 6 17.07 4.37 -9.55
C ASP A 6 16.05 5.26 -10.23
N ALA A 7 14.81 4.77 -10.36
CA ALA A 7 13.70 5.47 -11.00
C ALA A 7 13.05 6.53 -10.09
N GLY A 8 13.50 6.70 -8.84
CA GLY A 8 12.88 7.60 -7.87
C GLY A 8 11.39 7.34 -7.69
N VAL A 9 11.00 6.09 -7.85
CA VAL A 9 9.64 5.62 -7.62
C VAL A 9 9.75 4.49 -6.62
N VAL A 10 9.01 4.63 -5.52
CA VAL A 10 8.86 3.58 -4.52
C VAL A 10 7.43 3.05 -4.64
N VAL A 11 7.30 1.78 -4.99
CA VAL A 11 6.00 1.12 -5.11
C VAL A 11 5.78 0.28 -3.86
N VAL A 12 4.72 0.60 -3.12
CA VAL A 12 4.34 -0.08 -1.88
C VAL A 12 3.08 -0.89 -2.15
N PHE A 13 3.19 -2.20 -1.98
CA PHE A 13 2.07 -3.13 -2.19
C PHE A 13 1.47 -3.56 -0.86
N ASP A 14 0.14 -3.56 -0.76
CA ASP A 14 -0.52 -4.54 0.09
C ASP A 14 -0.35 -5.96 -0.49
N PHE A 15 -0.58 -6.99 0.32
CA PHE A 15 -0.39 -8.37 -0.06
C PHE A 15 -1.71 -9.10 -0.38
N ASP A 16 -2.57 -9.26 0.63
CA ASP A 16 -3.87 -9.92 0.47
C ASP A 16 -4.75 -9.13 -0.49
N LYS A 17 -5.46 -9.83 -1.39
CA LYS A 17 -6.31 -9.25 -2.45
C LYS A 17 -5.62 -8.19 -3.33
N THR A 18 -4.30 -8.10 -3.29
CA THR A 18 -3.50 -7.12 -4.06
C THR A 18 -2.39 -7.83 -4.83
N ILE A 19 -1.47 -8.52 -4.14
CA ILE A 19 -0.47 -9.40 -4.79
C ILE A 19 -1.09 -10.77 -5.08
N ILE A 20 -1.77 -11.36 -4.10
CA ILE A 20 -2.56 -12.58 -4.27
C ILE A 20 -4.05 -12.25 -4.36
N ASP A 21 -4.85 -13.09 -5.01
CA ASP A 21 -6.30 -12.88 -5.19
C ASP A 21 -7.15 -13.54 -4.10
N CYS A 22 -6.66 -13.52 -2.87
CA CYS A 22 -7.38 -14.01 -1.70
C CYS A 22 -6.88 -13.32 -0.44
N ASP A 23 -7.58 -13.59 0.66
CA ASP A 23 -7.09 -13.33 2.01
C ASP A 23 -6.28 -14.55 2.47
N SER A 24 -5.00 -14.35 2.82
CA SER A 24 -4.07 -15.44 3.11
C SER A 24 -4.44 -16.25 4.35
N ASP A 25 -4.95 -15.60 5.39
CA ASP A 25 -5.41 -16.27 6.61
C ASP A 25 -6.60 -17.18 6.32
N ASN A 26 -7.64 -16.65 5.67
CA ASN A 26 -8.81 -17.45 5.29
C ASN A 26 -8.43 -18.59 4.34
N TRP A 27 -7.54 -18.34 3.37
CA TRP A 27 -7.07 -19.36 2.43
C TRP A 27 -6.49 -20.59 3.15
N VAL A 28 -5.61 -20.36 4.12
CA VAL A 28 -4.97 -21.43 4.89
C VAL A 28 -6.00 -22.14 5.78
N VAL A 29 -6.83 -21.38 6.49
CA VAL A 29 -7.85 -21.92 7.40
C VAL A 29 -8.85 -22.80 6.65
N ASP A 30 -9.35 -22.33 5.49
CA ASP A 30 -10.31 -23.05 4.67
C ASP A 30 -9.71 -24.34 4.11
N ALA A 31 -8.51 -24.26 3.55
CA ALA A 31 -7.81 -25.42 2.97
C ALA A 31 -7.50 -26.51 4.01
N LEU A 32 -7.34 -26.13 5.28
CA LEU A 32 -7.10 -27.06 6.38
C LEU A 32 -8.37 -27.48 7.11
N GLY A 33 -9.55 -27.05 6.64
CA GLY A 33 -10.85 -27.46 7.19
C GLY A 33 -11.17 -26.84 8.55
N ALA A 34 -10.62 -25.68 8.86
CA ALA A 34 -10.72 -25.03 10.16
C ALA A 34 -11.68 -23.80 10.18
N THR A 35 -12.37 -23.50 9.08
CA THR A 35 -13.23 -22.31 8.92
C THR A 35 -14.19 -22.10 10.08
N GLN A 36 -15.00 -23.12 10.42
CA GLN A 36 -15.98 -23.01 11.50
C GLN A 36 -15.31 -22.65 12.84
N ARG A 37 -14.16 -23.25 13.12
CA ARG A 37 -13.46 -23.02 14.38
C ARG A 37 -12.82 -21.62 14.42
N PHE A 38 -12.32 -21.15 13.29
CA PHE A 38 -11.80 -19.80 13.16
C PHE A 38 -12.89 -18.75 13.34
N ASP A 39 -14.07 -18.96 12.76
CA ASP A 39 -15.25 -18.10 12.96
C ASP A 39 -15.64 -18.00 14.44
N GLU A 40 -15.60 -19.12 15.18
CA GLU A 40 -15.84 -19.13 16.63
C GLU A 40 -14.80 -18.30 17.41
N LEU A 41 -13.52 -18.37 17.02
CA LEU A 41 -12.46 -17.57 17.65
C LEU A 41 -12.67 -16.08 17.40
N LEU A 42 -13.10 -15.68 16.20
CA LEU A 42 -13.36 -14.29 15.82
C LEU A 42 -14.51 -13.64 16.60
N LEU A 43 -15.39 -14.42 17.24
CA LEU A 43 -16.42 -13.89 18.15
C LEU A 43 -15.83 -13.30 19.43
N HIS A 44 -14.61 -13.68 19.80
CA HIS A 44 -14.01 -13.37 21.10
C HIS A 44 -12.62 -12.75 21.02
N LEU A 45 -11.93 -12.92 19.88
CA LEU A 45 -10.57 -12.46 19.67
C LEU A 45 -10.48 -11.51 18.49
N PRO A 46 -9.64 -10.46 18.58
CA PRO A 46 -9.24 -9.70 17.39
C PRO A 46 -8.57 -10.62 16.37
N TRP A 47 -8.72 -10.31 15.09
CA TRP A 47 -8.28 -11.14 13.96
C TRP A 47 -6.85 -11.72 14.13
N ASN A 48 -5.86 -10.86 14.41
CA ASN A 48 -4.46 -11.29 14.59
C ASN A 48 -4.27 -12.29 15.75
N SER A 49 -5.01 -12.13 16.86
CA SER A 49 -4.98 -13.09 17.96
C SER A 49 -5.74 -14.37 17.63
N ALA A 50 -6.84 -14.27 16.87
CA ALA A 50 -7.60 -15.42 16.40
C ALA A 50 -6.75 -16.29 15.47
N ILE A 51 -6.00 -15.72 14.53
CA ILE A 51 -5.17 -16.51 13.63
C ILE A 51 -3.98 -17.17 14.34
N ASP A 52 -3.30 -16.49 15.29
CA ASP A 52 -2.25 -17.13 16.12
C ASP A 52 -2.82 -18.29 16.96
N ALA A 53 -4.02 -18.12 17.51
CA ALA A 53 -4.72 -19.17 18.23
C ALA A 53 -5.07 -20.35 17.32
N MET A 54 -5.60 -20.07 16.12
CA MET A 54 -5.94 -21.08 15.12
C MET A 54 -4.70 -21.86 14.66
N MET A 55 -3.56 -21.21 14.45
CA MET A 55 -2.31 -21.93 14.15
C MET A 55 -1.90 -22.89 15.29
N GLY A 56 -2.19 -22.53 16.54
CA GLY A 56 -2.00 -23.42 17.68
C GLY A 56 -2.93 -24.62 17.72
N GLU A 57 -4.20 -24.42 17.38
CA GLU A 57 -5.18 -25.51 17.31
C GLU A 57 -4.92 -26.45 16.12
N LEU A 58 -4.51 -25.92 14.96
CA LEU A 58 -4.07 -26.75 13.84
C LEU A 58 -2.86 -27.61 14.24
N HIS A 59 -1.88 -27.01 14.91
CA HIS A 59 -0.71 -27.74 15.42
C HIS A 59 -1.11 -28.85 16.42
N SER A 60 -2.04 -28.59 17.34
CA SER A 60 -2.51 -29.60 18.30
C SER A 60 -3.28 -30.76 17.65
N GLN A 61 -3.86 -30.52 16.46
CA GLN A 61 -4.47 -31.52 15.60
C GLN A 61 -3.44 -32.29 14.74
N GLY A 62 -2.15 -32.00 14.90
CA GLY A 62 -1.05 -32.66 14.19
C GLY A 62 -0.72 -32.04 12.83
N LYS A 63 -1.26 -30.85 12.50
CA LYS A 63 -0.89 -30.14 11.27
C LYS A 63 0.53 -29.61 11.36
N THR A 64 1.32 -29.97 10.37
CA THR A 64 2.72 -29.60 10.27
C THR A 64 2.89 -28.22 9.62
N ILE A 65 4.03 -27.58 9.89
CA ILE A 65 4.37 -26.32 9.22
C ILE A 65 4.45 -26.48 7.69
N ASP A 66 4.86 -27.66 7.21
CA ASP A 66 4.93 -27.98 5.79
C ASP A 66 3.55 -28.10 5.14
N GLU A 67 2.55 -28.61 5.85
CA GLU A 67 1.15 -28.59 5.37
C GLU A 67 0.61 -27.16 5.27
N ILE A 68 0.89 -26.31 6.26
CA ILE A 68 0.51 -24.89 6.25
C ILE A 68 1.20 -24.17 5.07
N ALA A 69 2.51 -24.36 4.91
CA ALA A 69 3.27 -23.82 3.79
C ALA A 69 2.76 -24.34 2.44
N GLY A 70 2.45 -25.65 2.36
CA GLY A 70 1.88 -26.29 1.19
C GLY A 70 0.55 -25.67 0.77
N SER A 71 -0.31 -25.36 1.75
CA SER A 71 -1.59 -24.69 1.52
C SER A 71 -1.41 -23.28 0.96
N ILE A 72 -0.63 -22.42 1.63
CA ILE A 72 -0.50 -21.02 1.19
C ILE A 72 0.23 -20.89 -0.16
N ARG A 73 1.09 -21.86 -0.55
CA ARG A 73 1.71 -21.90 -1.90
C ARG A 73 0.69 -22.03 -3.03
N THR A 74 -0.52 -22.53 -2.75
CA THR A 74 -1.58 -22.65 -3.77
C THR A 74 -2.45 -21.39 -3.87
N ALA A 75 -2.17 -20.35 -3.08
CA ALA A 75 -2.89 -19.09 -3.15
C ALA A 75 -2.85 -18.52 -4.58
N PRO A 76 -3.97 -18.02 -5.12
CA PRO A 76 -4.03 -17.55 -6.49
C PRO A 76 -3.16 -16.30 -6.69
N LEU A 77 -2.16 -16.39 -7.56
CA LEU A 77 -1.30 -15.26 -7.93
C LEU A 77 -1.32 -15.07 -9.45
N SER A 78 -1.80 -13.91 -9.89
CA SER A 78 -1.93 -13.60 -11.32
C SER A 78 -0.58 -13.35 -11.99
N LEU A 79 -0.36 -13.94 -13.17
CA LEU A 79 0.83 -13.66 -13.99
C LEU A 79 0.99 -12.17 -14.34
N HIS A 80 -0.11 -11.40 -14.36
CA HIS A 80 -0.04 -9.96 -14.58
C HIS A 80 0.62 -9.23 -13.40
N VAL A 81 0.37 -9.66 -12.16
CA VAL A 81 1.03 -9.14 -10.94
C VAL A 81 2.51 -9.51 -10.96
N VAL A 82 2.86 -10.76 -11.29
CA VAL A 82 4.25 -11.19 -11.48
C VAL A 82 4.96 -10.29 -12.48
N ALA A 83 4.32 -10.06 -13.65
CA ALA A 83 4.89 -9.21 -14.68
C ALA A 83 5.02 -7.75 -14.23
N ALA A 84 4.05 -7.22 -13.48
CA ALA A 84 4.08 -5.86 -12.94
C ALA A 84 5.26 -5.66 -11.99
N ILE A 85 5.44 -6.55 -11.01
CA ILE A 85 6.56 -6.53 -10.04
C ILE A 85 7.90 -6.57 -10.78
N LYS A 86 8.07 -7.55 -11.68
CA LYS A 86 9.33 -7.72 -12.42
C LYS A 86 9.65 -6.52 -13.31
N THR A 87 8.64 -5.98 -13.99
CA THR A 87 8.82 -4.84 -14.89
C THR A 87 9.11 -3.57 -14.11
N ALA A 88 8.39 -3.30 -13.01
CA ALA A 88 8.64 -2.14 -12.16
C ALA A 88 10.07 -2.14 -11.60
N GLN A 89 10.55 -3.28 -11.10
CA GLN A 89 11.94 -3.41 -10.64
C GLN A 89 12.94 -3.21 -11.78
N ALA A 90 12.68 -3.79 -12.96
CA ALA A 90 13.56 -3.63 -14.13
C ALA A 90 13.62 -2.18 -14.64
N LEU A 91 12.53 -1.42 -14.45
CA LEU A 91 12.47 0.01 -14.72
C LEU A 91 13.15 0.86 -13.65
N GLY A 92 13.66 0.24 -12.57
CA GLY A 92 14.42 0.94 -11.54
C GLY A 92 13.62 1.33 -10.31
N CYS A 93 12.38 0.87 -10.18
CA CYS A 93 11.57 1.15 -9.00
C CYS A 93 12.06 0.34 -7.80
N GLU A 94 12.04 0.97 -6.64
CA GLU A 94 12.15 0.28 -5.36
C GLU A 94 10.77 -0.30 -5.00
N LEU A 95 10.70 -1.58 -4.65
CA LEU A 95 9.43 -2.24 -4.30
C LEU A 95 9.44 -2.61 -2.82
N ARG A 96 8.36 -2.27 -2.11
CA ARG A 96 8.15 -2.63 -0.70
C ARG A 96 6.78 -3.28 -0.51
N ILE A 97 6.62 -4.08 0.54
CA ILE A 97 5.32 -4.60 0.98
C ILE A 97 4.95 -3.96 2.30
N LEU A 98 3.70 -3.51 2.41
CA LEU A 98 3.08 -3.03 3.63
C LEU A 98 1.74 -3.74 3.82
N SER A 99 1.73 -4.81 4.61
CA SER A 99 0.56 -5.67 4.71
C SER A 99 0.24 -6.13 6.13
N ASP A 100 -1.06 -6.26 6.41
CA ASP A 100 -1.59 -6.75 7.68
C ASP A 100 -1.73 -8.29 7.72
N ALA A 101 -1.24 -8.98 6.69
CA ALA A 101 -1.00 -10.42 6.73
C ALA A 101 0.12 -10.76 7.75
N ASN A 102 0.74 -11.93 7.63
CA ASN A 102 1.89 -12.31 8.46
C ASN A 102 3.12 -12.69 7.63
N ALA A 103 4.30 -12.50 8.23
CA ALA A 103 5.58 -12.69 7.56
C ALA A 103 5.73 -14.11 6.96
N PHE A 104 5.28 -15.15 7.68
CA PHE A 104 5.44 -16.53 7.22
C PHE A 104 4.65 -16.79 5.93
N PHE A 105 3.41 -16.29 5.82
CA PHE A 105 2.61 -16.44 4.60
C PHE A 105 3.19 -15.65 3.43
N ILE A 106 3.55 -14.38 3.66
CA ILE A 106 4.17 -13.53 2.62
C ILE A 106 5.44 -14.18 2.11
N ASP A 107 6.37 -14.53 3.00
CA ASP A 107 7.67 -15.10 2.63
C ASP A 107 7.51 -16.42 1.87
N THR A 108 6.56 -17.27 2.29
CA THR A 108 6.29 -18.56 1.65
C THR A 108 5.80 -18.39 0.22
N VAL A 109 4.84 -17.49 -0.02
CA VAL A 109 4.30 -17.21 -1.37
C VAL A 109 5.37 -16.57 -2.25
N LEU A 110 6.07 -15.55 -1.74
CA LEU A 110 7.10 -14.86 -2.51
C LEU A 110 8.25 -15.79 -2.88
N ALA A 111 8.70 -16.66 -1.97
CA ALA A 111 9.71 -17.66 -2.26
C ALA A 111 9.23 -18.66 -3.31
N HIS A 112 8.00 -19.16 -3.19
CA HIS A 112 7.43 -20.12 -4.13
C HIS A 112 7.36 -19.61 -5.57
N HIS A 113 7.02 -18.33 -5.74
CA HIS A 113 6.93 -17.69 -7.06
C HIS A 113 8.22 -17.02 -7.54
N GLY A 114 9.33 -17.13 -6.78
CA GLY A 114 10.60 -16.49 -7.12
C GLY A 114 10.54 -14.97 -7.11
N LEU A 115 9.74 -14.38 -6.22
CA LEU A 115 9.51 -12.94 -6.06
C LEU A 115 10.20 -12.33 -4.84
N ALA A 116 10.73 -13.13 -3.92
CA ALA A 116 11.36 -12.63 -2.68
C ALA A 116 12.47 -11.59 -2.93
N GLY A 117 13.29 -11.79 -3.96
CA GLY A 117 14.40 -10.88 -4.29
C GLY A 117 13.99 -9.56 -4.96
N TYR A 118 12.70 -9.30 -5.17
CA TYR A 118 12.22 -8.06 -5.79
C TYR A 118 11.85 -6.97 -4.79
N PHE A 119 11.64 -7.32 -3.52
CA PHE A 119 11.21 -6.39 -2.49
C PHE A 119 12.38 -6.00 -1.59
N SER A 120 12.62 -4.70 -1.41
CA SER A 120 13.66 -4.17 -0.53
C SER A 120 13.25 -4.20 0.94
N GLU A 121 11.94 -4.15 1.21
CA GLU A 121 11.38 -4.15 2.56
C GLU A 121 10.00 -4.83 2.58
N ILE A 122 9.73 -5.56 3.66
CA ILE A 122 8.41 -6.11 3.98
C ILE A 122 8.07 -5.70 5.41
N SER A 123 7.09 -4.82 5.56
CA SER A 123 6.55 -4.45 6.87
C SER A 123 5.22 -5.16 7.07
N THR A 124 5.15 -6.04 8.08
CA THR A 124 3.99 -6.89 8.34
C THR A 124 3.95 -7.37 9.80
N ASN A 125 2.95 -8.18 10.17
CA ASN A 125 2.90 -8.85 11.47
C ASN A 125 3.99 -9.94 11.55
N PRO A 126 4.91 -9.88 12.53
CA PRO A 126 5.98 -10.87 12.64
C PRO A 126 5.43 -12.28 12.87
N ALA A 127 6.06 -13.26 12.23
CA ALA A 127 5.74 -14.66 12.41
C ALA A 127 7.01 -15.51 12.51
N SER A 128 6.96 -16.57 13.31
CA SER A 128 8.06 -17.53 13.49
C SER A 128 7.52 -18.90 13.86
N VAL A 129 8.29 -19.94 13.55
CA VAL A 129 8.01 -21.29 14.02
C VAL A 129 8.71 -21.46 15.36
N ASP A 130 7.97 -21.86 16.40
CA ASP A 130 8.55 -22.09 17.72
C ASP A 130 9.25 -23.46 17.84
N ALA A 131 9.82 -23.73 19.01
CA ALA A 131 10.59 -24.95 19.26
C ALA A 131 9.76 -26.24 19.14
N ASP A 132 8.43 -26.15 19.29
CA ASP A 132 7.51 -27.27 19.18
C ASP A 132 7.02 -27.47 17.72
N GLY A 133 7.40 -26.58 16.80
CA GLY A 133 6.98 -26.62 15.40
C GLY A 133 5.65 -25.92 15.12
N ARG A 134 5.13 -25.13 16.08
CA ARG A 134 3.91 -24.33 15.91
C ARG A 134 4.25 -22.99 15.25
N LEU A 135 3.44 -22.58 14.28
CA LEU A 135 3.50 -21.23 13.74
C LEU A 135 2.96 -20.23 14.77
N ARG A 136 3.80 -19.26 15.14
CA ARG A 136 3.47 -18.14 16.01
C ARG A 136 3.35 -16.87 15.19
N ILE A 137 2.24 -16.18 15.35
CA ILE A 137 1.97 -14.88 14.72
C ILE A 137 1.82 -13.85 15.83
N THR A 138 2.52 -12.74 15.70
CA THR A 138 2.49 -11.65 16.68
C THR A 138 2.13 -10.34 16.01
N PRO A 139 1.47 -9.42 16.72
CA PRO A 139 1.14 -8.13 16.14
C PRO A 139 2.34 -7.23 15.94
N HIS A 140 2.29 -6.44 14.88
CA HIS A 140 3.27 -5.40 14.61
C HIS A 140 3.27 -4.27 15.68
N HIS A 141 2.09 -3.89 16.16
CA HIS A 141 1.89 -3.00 17.30
C HIS A 141 1.34 -3.78 18.48
N ASP A 142 2.04 -3.78 19.62
CA ASP A 142 1.52 -4.48 20.79
C ASP A 142 0.21 -3.84 21.29
N PHE A 143 -0.85 -4.63 21.27
CA PHE A 143 -2.19 -4.26 21.72
C PHE A 143 -2.70 -5.14 22.85
N ARG A 144 -1.89 -6.11 23.31
CA ARG A 144 -2.30 -7.15 24.28
C ARG A 144 -2.44 -6.62 25.71
N HIS A 145 -2.02 -5.37 25.97
CA HIS A 145 -1.96 -4.74 27.29
C HIS A 145 -3.03 -3.66 27.53
N GLY A 146 -4.17 -3.70 26.83
CA GLY A 146 -5.40 -3.02 27.27
C GLY A 146 -5.52 -1.52 27.00
N SER A 147 -4.70 -0.94 26.14
CA SER A 147 -4.94 0.42 25.62
C SER A 147 -5.83 0.34 24.37
N CYS A 148 -7.04 0.90 24.41
CA CYS A 148 -7.92 1.02 23.23
C CYS A 148 -7.39 2.00 22.15
N ASN A 149 -6.13 2.38 22.26
CA ASN A 149 -5.31 3.15 21.34
C ASN A 149 -3.92 2.49 21.24
N SER A 150 -3.84 1.18 20.99
CA SER A 150 -2.58 0.40 20.97
C SER A 150 -1.47 1.06 20.15
N HIS A 151 -1.86 1.72 19.06
CA HIS A 151 -0.98 2.52 18.23
C HIS A 151 -1.44 3.98 18.12
N GLY A 152 -2.28 4.53 18.99
CA GLY A 152 -2.65 5.95 19.04
C GLY A 152 -3.19 6.58 17.73
N CYS A 153 -3.81 5.80 16.83
CA CYS A 153 -4.46 6.32 15.64
C CYS A 153 -5.97 6.35 15.85
N ALA A 154 -6.61 7.47 15.53
CA ALA A 154 -8.04 7.67 15.75
C ALA A 154 -8.94 7.07 14.65
N LEU A 155 -8.38 6.52 13.58
CA LEU A 155 -9.16 5.96 12.48
C LEU A 155 -9.66 4.56 12.83
N ALA A 156 -10.98 4.39 12.82
CA ALA A 156 -11.65 3.11 13.03
C ALA A 156 -11.38 2.07 11.92
N THR A 157 -10.73 2.47 10.83
CA THR A 157 -10.30 1.57 9.75
C THR A 157 -9.01 0.83 10.07
N CYS A 158 -8.24 1.30 11.06
CA CYS A 158 -7.00 0.66 11.48
C CYS A 158 -7.28 -0.50 12.44
N PRO A 159 -6.82 -1.72 12.14
CA PRO A 159 -6.91 -2.82 13.06
C PRO A 159 -5.90 -2.64 14.20
N PRO A 160 -6.17 -3.19 15.40
CA PRO A 160 -5.37 -2.92 16.60
C PRO A 160 -3.93 -3.43 16.52
N ASN A 161 -3.68 -4.44 15.68
CA ASN A 161 -2.39 -5.11 15.54
C ASN A 161 -1.43 -4.39 14.59
N MET A 162 -1.89 -3.63 13.61
CA MET A 162 -1.02 -2.95 12.67
C MET A 162 -1.68 -1.73 12.02
N CYS A 163 -1.13 -0.55 12.27
CA CYS A 163 -1.56 0.68 11.61
C CYS A 163 -0.64 0.92 10.42
N LYS A 164 -1.06 0.48 9.23
CA LYS A 164 -0.31 0.70 7.99
C LYS A 164 0.03 2.18 7.77
N GLY A 165 -0.84 3.12 8.19
CA GLY A 165 -0.54 4.55 8.06
C GLY A 165 0.61 5.04 8.92
N LYS A 166 0.81 4.48 10.12
CA LYS A 166 1.99 4.82 10.94
C LYS A 166 3.28 4.26 10.36
N VAL A 167 3.22 3.05 9.81
CA VAL A 167 4.36 2.45 9.12
C VAL A 167 4.71 3.26 7.87
N MET A 168 3.71 3.66 7.08
CA MET A 168 3.86 4.53 5.92
C MET A 168 4.48 5.89 6.28
N GLU A 169 4.07 6.52 7.39
CA GLU A 169 4.71 7.75 7.87
C GLU A 169 6.21 7.56 8.13
N GLY A 170 6.60 6.43 8.75
CA GLY A 170 8.01 6.07 8.96
C GLY A 170 8.77 5.90 7.64
N MET A 171 8.20 5.17 6.69
CA MET A 171 8.78 5.01 5.34
C MET A 171 8.97 6.37 4.66
N LEU A 172 7.95 7.24 4.66
CA LEU A 172 8.04 8.57 4.04
C LEU A 172 9.12 9.45 4.70
N GLN A 173 9.29 9.35 6.02
CA GLN A 173 10.35 10.06 6.75
C GLN A 173 11.74 9.53 6.39
N GLU A 174 11.92 8.21 6.34
CA GLU A 174 13.17 7.56 5.91
C GLU A 174 13.56 8.01 4.49
N LEU A 175 12.62 7.90 3.54
CA LEU A 175 12.82 8.28 2.14
C LEU A 175 13.19 9.76 2.01
N SER A 176 12.54 10.63 2.78
CA SER A 176 12.79 12.08 2.78
C SER A 176 14.14 12.42 3.42
N ALA A 177 14.51 11.76 4.52
CA ALA A 177 15.79 11.97 5.19
C ALA A 177 16.96 11.56 4.29
N ALA A 178 16.87 10.39 3.64
CA ALA A 178 17.88 9.92 2.72
C ALA A 178 17.99 10.80 1.45
N ALA A 179 16.89 11.41 1.01
CA ALA A 179 16.93 12.40 -0.07
C ALA A 179 17.62 13.70 0.38
N ALA A 180 17.34 14.18 1.60
CA ALA A 180 17.94 15.40 2.14
C ALA A 180 19.46 15.29 2.35
N THR A 181 19.97 14.08 2.62
CA THR A 181 21.41 13.80 2.75
C THR A 181 22.08 13.44 1.42
N GLY A 182 21.34 13.42 0.31
CA GLY A 182 21.86 13.05 -1.02
C GLY A 182 22.18 11.56 -1.19
N MET A 183 21.76 10.69 -0.25
CA MET A 183 21.96 9.24 -0.34
C MET A 183 21.08 8.59 -1.41
N ARG A 184 19.96 9.22 -1.75
CA ARG A 184 19.05 8.79 -2.83
C ARG A 184 18.38 10.01 -3.45
N ARG A 185 17.80 9.86 -4.64
CA ARG A 185 16.97 10.92 -5.24
C ARG A 185 15.62 11.05 -4.50
N PRO A 186 14.99 12.23 -4.51
CA PRO A 186 13.60 12.37 -4.07
C PRO A 186 12.72 11.37 -4.81
N SER A 187 11.81 10.71 -4.09
CA SER A 187 10.93 9.70 -4.68
C SER A 187 9.46 10.09 -4.63
N ARG A 188 8.74 9.66 -5.65
CA ARG A 188 7.28 9.56 -5.66
C ARG A 188 6.88 8.19 -5.13
N VAL A 189 5.87 8.13 -4.28
CA VAL A 189 5.34 6.89 -3.73
C VAL A 189 4.10 6.46 -4.49
N VAL A 190 4.01 5.19 -4.86
CA VAL A 190 2.82 4.56 -5.44
C VAL A 190 2.36 3.48 -4.48
N TYR A 191 1.21 3.67 -3.84
CA TYR A 191 0.65 2.68 -2.91
C TYR A 191 -0.54 1.94 -3.53
N LEU A 192 -0.53 0.61 -3.48
CA LEU A 192 -1.59 -0.26 -4.00
C LEU A 192 -2.24 -1.02 -2.83
N GLY A 193 -3.57 -1.08 -2.79
CA GLY A 193 -4.30 -1.82 -1.77
C GLY A 193 -5.79 -1.95 -2.09
N ASP A 194 -6.51 -2.74 -1.30
CA ASP A 194 -7.94 -3.05 -1.48
C ASP A 194 -8.78 -2.77 -0.22
N GLY A 195 -8.21 -3.01 0.96
CA GLY A 195 -8.94 -3.19 2.21
C GLY A 195 -9.14 -1.91 3.02
N ARG A 196 -9.95 -2.00 4.08
CA ARG A 196 -10.19 -0.88 5.01
C ARG A 196 -8.87 -0.35 5.62
N GLY A 197 -7.94 -1.25 5.92
CA GLY A 197 -6.62 -0.93 6.50
C GLY A 197 -5.76 -0.03 5.61
N ASP A 198 -6.02 0.02 4.30
CA ASP A 198 -5.25 0.78 3.31
C ASP A 198 -5.71 2.24 3.20
N TYR A 199 -6.83 2.60 3.85
CA TYR A 199 -7.29 3.98 3.88
C TYR A 199 -6.36 4.89 4.71
N CYS A 200 -5.85 4.40 5.85
CA CYS A 200 -4.97 5.19 6.70
C CYS A 200 -3.65 5.61 6.02
N PRO A 201 -2.87 4.70 5.37
CA PRO A 201 -1.68 5.08 4.62
C PRO A 201 -2.00 6.00 3.42
N THR A 202 -3.17 5.86 2.78
CA THR A 202 -3.61 6.77 1.71
C THR A 202 -3.62 8.23 2.16
N LEU A 203 -4.04 8.51 3.40
CA LEU A 203 -4.08 9.87 3.96
C LEU A 203 -2.70 10.48 4.23
N LYS A 204 -1.63 9.67 4.19
CA LYS A 204 -0.25 10.11 4.47
C LYS A 204 0.46 10.60 3.21
N LEU A 205 0.02 10.14 2.06
CA LEU A 205 0.58 10.48 0.76
C LEU A 205 0.43 11.98 0.46
N ALA A 206 1.38 12.52 -0.30
CA ALA A 206 1.39 13.92 -0.75
C ALA A 206 0.78 14.04 -2.15
N GLU A 207 0.61 15.28 -2.64
CA GLU A 207 0.03 15.57 -3.95
C GLU A 207 0.83 15.00 -5.13
N ARG A 208 2.13 14.75 -4.94
CA ARG A 208 3.02 14.16 -5.94
C ARG A 208 2.96 12.63 -6.01
N ASP A 209 2.34 12.01 -5.01
CA ASP A 209 2.27 10.56 -4.81
C ASP A 209 0.98 10.00 -5.40
N TYR A 210 0.89 8.68 -5.49
CA TYR A 210 -0.21 7.96 -6.11
C TYR A 210 -0.81 6.92 -5.17
N MET A 211 -2.14 6.86 -5.12
CA MET A 211 -2.91 5.79 -4.51
C MET A 211 -3.63 4.99 -5.60
N MET A 212 -3.46 3.67 -5.58
CA MET A 212 -4.03 2.73 -6.53
C MET A 212 -5.00 1.77 -5.82
N PRO A 213 -6.24 2.21 -5.56
CA PRO A 213 -7.25 1.40 -4.90
C PRO A 213 -7.81 0.32 -5.82
N ARG A 214 -7.98 -0.91 -5.32
CA ARG A 214 -8.76 -1.94 -6.00
C ARG A 214 -10.23 -1.52 -6.05
N LYS A 215 -10.79 -1.37 -7.25
CA LYS A 215 -12.20 -1.00 -7.45
C LYS A 215 -13.11 -2.13 -6.96
N GLY A 216 -14.19 -1.74 -6.28
CA GLY A 216 -15.15 -2.69 -5.69
C GLY A 216 -14.72 -3.27 -4.33
N TYR A 217 -13.63 -2.77 -3.76
CA TYR A 217 -13.14 -3.15 -2.43
C TYR A 217 -13.19 -1.95 -1.46
N PRO A 218 -13.17 -2.18 -0.14
CA PRO A 218 -13.51 -1.14 0.84
C PRO A 218 -12.70 0.16 0.73
N VAL A 219 -11.42 0.11 0.34
CA VAL A 219 -10.61 1.33 0.22
C VAL A 219 -11.13 2.26 -0.88
N TRP A 220 -11.67 1.70 -1.97
CA TRP A 220 -12.28 2.46 -3.05
C TRP A 220 -13.47 3.29 -2.54
N ASP A 221 -14.36 2.67 -1.78
CA ASP A 221 -15.55 3.31 -1.25
C ASP A 221 -15.20 4.37 -0.19
N LEU A 222 -14.20 4.10 0.65
CA LEU A 222 -13.72 5.06 1.66
C LEU A 222 -13.13 6.30 1.01
N ILE A 223 -12.30 6.14 -0.03
CA ILE A 223 -11.74 7.27 -0.80
C ILE A 223 -12.85 8.03 -1.52
N ALA A 224 -13.85 7.34 -2.09
CA ALA A 224 -14.98 7.99 -2.73
C ALA A 224 -15.85 8.79 -1.73
N GLY A 225 -16.00 8.29 -0.51
CA GLY A 225 -16.75 8.94 0.57
C GLY A 225 -16.15 10.27 1.05
N ASP A 226 -14.82 10.40 1.04
CA ASP A 226 -14.12 11.65 1.38
C ASP A 226 -12.88 11.88 0.51
N ARG A 227 -13.10 12.14 -0.79
CA ARG A 227 -12.01 12.36 -1.75
C ARG A 227 -11.12 13.54 -1.39
N ARG A 228 -11.63 14.52 -0.63
CA ARG A 228 -10.91 15.75 -0.23
C ARG A 228 -9.84 15.47 0.83
N ALA A 229 -10.02 14.42 1.64
CA ALA A 229 -9.01 14.00 2.61
C ALA A 229 -7.77 13.37 1.95
N VAL A 230 -7.89 12.89 0.72
CA VAL A 230 -6.80 12.25 -0.03
C VAL A 230 -6.10 13.27 -0.92
N ARG A 231 -4.81 13.54 -0.65
CA ARG A 231 -4.02 14.48 -1.47
C ARG A 231 -3.42 13.85 -2.72
N ALA A 232 -3.08 12.56 -2.65
CA ALA A 232 -2.49 11.82 -3.75
C ALA A 232 -3.39 11.78 -4.99
N ASP A 233 -2.77 11.57 -6.15
CA ASP A 233 -3.49 11.17 -7.36
C ASP A 233 -4.06 9.76 -7.16
N VAL A 234 -5.33 9.56 -7.47
CA VAL A 234 -6.04 8.30 -7.19
C VAL A 234 -6.35 7.60 -8.52
N ARG A 235 -5.73 6.45 -8.75
CA ARG A 235 -5.88 5.66 -9.99
C ARG A 235 -6.30 4.23 -9.69
N GLY A 236 -7.61 4.01 -9.65
CA GLY A 236 -8.15 2.69 -9.29
C GLY A 236 -8.02 1.66 -10.41
N TRP A 237 -7.83 0.40 -10.02
CA TRP A 237 -7.72 -0.75 -10.92
C TRP A 237 -8.85 -1.75 -10.66
N ALA A 238 -9.37 -2.38 -11.71
CA ALA A 238 -10.51 -3.31 -11.63
C ALA A 238 -10.11 -4.80 -11.58
N ASP A 239 -9.02 -5.16 -12.27
CA ASP A 239 -8.49 -6.52 -12.33
C ASP A 239 -6.95 -6.49 -12.40
N PHE A 240 -6.30 -7.66 -12.37
CA PHE A 240 -4.83 -7.71 -12.34
C PHE A 240 -4.15 -7.26 -13.65
N LYS A 241 -4.85 -7.30 -14.79
CA LYS A 241 -4.33 -6.73 -16.04
C LYS A 241 -4.38 -5.21 -15.97
N ASP A 242 -5.47 -4.66 -15.42
CA ASP A 242 -5.63 -3.24 -15.16
C ASP A 242 -4.60 -2.75 -14.13
N LEU A 243 -4.38 -3.49 -13.03
CA LEU A 243 -3.33 -3.21 -12.04
C LEU A 243 -1.98 -3.01 -12.71
N LYS A 244 -1.56 -3.98 -13.53
CA LYS A 244 -0.29 -3.89 -14.26
C LYS A 244 -0.26 -2.65 -15.16
N THR A 245 -1.34 -2.39 -15.90
CA THR A 245 -1.42 -1.28 -16.86
C THR A 245 -1.28 0.05 -16.14
N VAL A 246 -2.13 0.30 -15.14
CA VAL A 246 -2.14 1.53 -14.35
C VAL A 246 -0.79 1.77 -13.65
N LEU A 247 -0.19 0.72 -13.06
CA LEU A 247 1.10 0.85 -12.40
C LEU A 247 2.20 1.28 -13.39
N LEU A 248 2.27 0.64 -14.55
CA LEU A 248 3.29 0.96 -15.55
C LEU A 248 3.08 2.35 -16.16
N ASP A 249 1.84 2.77 -16.35
CA ASP A 249 1.53 4.13 -16.82
C ASP A 249 2.01 5.18 -15.81
N ILE A 250 1.75 4.99 -14.51
CA ILE A 250 2.27 5.87 -13.46
C ILE A 250 3.80 5.91 -13.47
N ILE A 251 4.46 4.75 -13.59
CA ILE A 251 5.92 4.68 -13.63
C ILE A 251 6.49 5.46 -14.83
N HIS A 252 5.90 5.30 -16.01
CA HIS A 252 6.32 6.03 -17.21
C HIS A 252 6.09 7.55 -17.06
N GLU A 253 4.98 7.96 -16.46
CA GLU A 253 4.71 9.37 -16.17
C GLU A 253 5.74 9.95 -15.18
N CYS A 254 6.07 9.20 -14.13
CA CYS A 254 7.10 9.61 -13.17
C CYS A 254 8.47 9.76 -13.84
N ALA A 255 8.82 8.83 -14.74
CA ALA A 255 10.06 8.90 -15.51
C ALA A 255 10.09 10.13 -16.42
N ALA A 256 9.00 10.40 -17.15
CA ALA A 256 8.88 11.57 -18.02
C ALA A 256 9.01 12.89 -17.23
N ALA A 257 8.32 12.99 -16.09
CA ALA A 257 8.40 14.16 -15.21
C ALA A 257 9.83 14.41 -14.71
N ALA A 258 10.54 13.34 -14.31
CA ALA A 258 11.92 13.44 -13.85
C ALA A 258 12.89 13.94 -14.94
N MET A 259 12.67 13.59 -16.22
CA MET A 259 13.49 14.11 -17.32
C MET A 259 13.26 15.61 -17.56
N MET A 260 12.01 16.07 -17.47
CA MET A 260 11.67 17.50 -17.63
C MET A 260 12.24 18.37 -16.50
N GLU A 261 12.28 17.85 -15.27
CA GLU A 261 12.88 18.53 -14.12
C GLU A 261 14.41 18.67 -14.25
N GLN A 262 15.08 17.74 -14.96
CA GLN A 262 16.53 17.82 -15.24
C GLN A 262 16.85 18.80 -16.38
N ASP A 263 16.07 18.81 -17.46
CA ASP A 263 16.28 19.71 -18.61
C ASP A 263 15.98 21.20 -18.28
N GLY A 264 15.11 21.46 -17.30
CA GLY A 264 14.80 22.82 -16.84
C GLY A 264 15.90 23.48 -16.00
N GLY A 265 16.91 22.73 -15.56
CA GLY A 265 18.00 23.21 -14.70
C GLY A 265 19.16 23.90 -15.43
N ASP A 266 19.23 23.81 -16.77
CA ASP A 266 20.38 24.26 -17.56
C ASP A 266 20.10 25.50 -18.44
N GLN A 267 18.98 26.21 -18.21
CA GLN A 267 18.74 27.50 -18.88
C GLN A 267 19.49 28.63 -18.18
N VAL A 268 20.68 28.93 -18.71
CA VAL A 268 21.36 30.23 -18.54
C VAL A 268 20.36 31.34 -18.83
N VAL A 269 20.06 32.14 -17.81
CA VAL A 269 19.19 33.32 -17.90
C VAL A 269 19.89 34.36 -18.79
N VAL A 270 19.59 34.35 -20.09
CA VAL A 270 19.90 35.47 -20.97
C VAL A 270 18.81 36.51 -20.75
N GLY A 271 19.17 37.58 -20.03
CA GLY A 271 18.27 38.66 -19.65
C GLY A 271 17.50 39.23 -20.84
N MET A 272 16.17 39.08 -20.81
CA MET A 272 15.29 39.74 -21.75
C MET A 272 14.86 41.08 -21.14
N VAL A 273 15.34 42.17 -21.74
CA VAL A 273 14.95 43.55 -21.43
C VAL A 273 13.46 43.72 -21.70
N VAL A 274 12.70 44.13 -20.68
CA VAL A 274 11.26 44.41 -20.76
C VAL A 274 11.06 45.84 -21.29
N PRO A 275 10.32 46.07 -22.38
CA PRO A 275 9.84 47.41 -22.71
C PRO A 275 8.55 47.70 -21.94
N GLU A 276 8.48 48.88 -21.32
CA GLU A 276 7.29 49.41 -20.67
C GLU A 276 6.08 49.45 -21.63
N CYS A 277 4.99 48.78 -21.26
CA CYS A 277 3.70 48.90 -21.95
C CYS A 277 2.71 49.69 -21.08
N ARG A 278 2.31 50.84 -21.60
CA ARG A 278 1.38 51.81 -21.01
C ARG A 278 0.02 51.19 -20.71
N ALA A 279 -0.56 51.63 -19.59
CA ALA A 279 -1.87 51.24 -19.10
C ALA A 279 -2.99 51.52 -20.11
N LEU A 280 -3.87 50.53 -20.31
CA LEU A 280 -5.20 50.71 -20.90
C LEU A 280 -6.26 50.26 -19.88
N SER A 281 -7.32 51.05 -19.79
CA SER A 281 -8.40 50.98 -18.81
C SER A 281 -9.30 49.75 -18.97
N ALA A 282 -9.72 49.18 -17.84
CA ALA A 282 -10.59 48.01 -17.74
C ALA A 282 -12.05 48.29 -18.18
N PRO A 283 -12.74 47.32 -18.83
CA PRO A 283 -14.18 47.38 -19.03
C PRO A 283 -14.94 46.87 -17.80
N LYS A 284 -16.09 47.52 -17.53
CA LYS A 284 -17.01 47.21 -16.41
C LYS A 284 -17.61 45.81 -16.53
N MET A 285 -17.52 45.03 -15.45
CA MET A 285 -18.24 43.76 -15.31
C MET A 285 -19.71 43.99 -14.98
N ALA A 286 -20.60 43.32 -15.72
CA ALA A 286 -22.00 43.17 -15.36
C ALA A 286 -22.14 42.05 -14.32
N MET A 287 -22.85 42.31 -13.23
CA MET A 287 -23.15 41.33 -12.19
C MET A 287 -24.18 40.32 -12.69
N ALA A 288 -23.79 39.05 -12.81
CA ALA A 288 -24.72 37.95 -12.96
C ALA A 288 -25.20 37.47 -11.58
N VAL A 289 -26.52 37.47 -11.39
CA VAL A 289 -27.21 37.03 -10.18
C VAL A 289 -27.16 35.50 -10.08
N LEU A 290 -26.62 34.97 -8.99
CA LEU A 290 -26.65 33.55 -8.66
C LEU A 290 -28.05 33.13 -8.19
N PRO A 291 -28.64 32.02 -8.69
CA PRO A 291 -29.87 31.47 -8.13
C PRO A 291 -29.63 30.77 -6.78
N LYS A 292 -30.63 30.91 -5.90
CA LYS A 292 -30.67 30.46 -4.51
C LYS A 292 -30.60 28.92 -4.36
N ALA A 293 -29.96 28.50 -3.27
CA ALA A 293 -29.86 27.12 -2.81
C ALA A 293 -31.25 26.49 -2.55
N ILE A 294 -31.39 25.21 -2.95
CA ILE A 294 -32.56 24.38 -2.66
C ILE A 294 -32.17 23.46 -1.49
N HIS A 295 -32.91 23.57 -0.38
CA HIS A 295 -32.94 22.60 0.70
C HIS A 295 -33.89 21.45 0.34
N ALA A 296 -33.52 20.22 0.67
CA ALA A 296 -34.44 19.10 0.82
C ALA A 296 -33.95 18.16 1.95
N PRO A 297 -34.87 17.44 2.62
CA PRO A 297 -34.79 17.16 4.06
C PRO A 297 -34.37 15.73 4.43
N ASN A 298 -33.88 15.61 5.69
CA ASN A 298 -33.65 14.47 6.59
C ASN A 298 -33.54 13.05 6.02
#